data_AF-A0A4R1RGP2-F1
#
_entry.id   AF-A0A4R1RGP2-F1
#
_cell.length_a   1.000
_cell.length_b   1.000
_cell.length_c   1.000
_cell.angle_alpha   90.00
_cell.angle_beta   90.00
_cell.angle_gamma   90.00
#
_symmetry.space_group_name_H-M   'P 1'
#
loop_
_entity.id
_entity.type
_entity.pdbx_description
1 polymer ?
#
loop_
_entity_poly.entity_id
_entity_poly.type
_entity_poly.pdbx_seq_one_letter_code
_entity_poly.pdbx_strand_id
1 'polypeptide(L)'
;MDQIIAKAGVLVEAIPYIRTFYGKTFVIKYGGNAMINESLKQGVMQDIVLMKFLGVNPVVIHGGGPEITQMLNRVGKKAQFVQGLRVTDAETMEIVQMVLVGKLNKEIVAKLNLIGGKAVGLSGQDANLIRAKKTQPTMPADFQGEIPDVGFVGEVTGIDTTIIDQLIANNYIPVISSIGVGEDGVSYNINADTAAGELAAALRAEKLIMLTDVEGIFENYEDKSSLISALQVEHAYEMINRGQIEGGMIPKVQACITALNHGVNRTHIIDGRLMHSMLLEILTDQGIGTMVVQ
;
A
#
# COMPACT_ATOMS: atom_id res chain seq x y z
N MET A 1 38.65 11.33 -6.68
CA MET A 1 38.42 11.91 -5.33
C MET A 1 37.07 12.60 -5.30
N ASP A 2 36.78 13.49 -6.25
CA ASP A 2 35.55 14.31 -6.29
C ASP A 2 34.24 13.51 -6.26
N GLN A 3 34.16 12.36 -6.96
CA GLN A 3 32.97 11.49 -6.90
C GLN A 3 32.72 10.89 -5.50
N ILE A 4 33.77 10.64 -4.72
CA ILE A 4 33.64 10.09 -3.35
C ILE A 4 33.21 11.21 -2.40
N ILE A 5 33.76 12.42 -2.57
CA ILE A 5 33.35 13.61 -1.82
C ILE A 5 31.88 13.93 -2.11
N ALA A 6 31.45 13.88 -3.37
CA ALA A 6 30.06 14.10 -3.75
C ALA A 6 29.11 13.08 -3.10
N LYS A 7 29.48 11.79 -3.07
CA LYS A 7 28.69 10.76 -2.37
C LYS A 7 28.54 11.05 -0.87
N ALA A 8 29.61 11.51 -0.21
CA ALA A 8 29.53 11.91 1.20
C ALA A 8 28.65 13.16 1.38
N GLY A 9 28.74 14.14 0.47
CA GLY A 9 27.91 15.33 0.44
C GLY A 9 26.41 15.01 0.42
N VAL A 10 25.99 14.10 -0.47
CA VAL A 10 24.57 13.66 -0.57
C VAL A 10 24.06 13.07 0.74
N LEU A 11 24.88 12.28 1.45
CA LEU A 11 24.48 11.73 2.75
C LEU A 11 24.34 12.80 3.83
N VAL A 12 25.19 13.83 3.79
CA VAL A 12 25.12 14.98 4.72
C VAL A 12 23.88 15.84 4.43
N GLU A 13 23.54 16.04 3.15
CA GLU A 13 22.35 16.77 2.73
C GLU A 13 21.04 16.09 3.17
N ALA A 14 21.06 14.77 3.38
CA ALA A 14 19.90 14.02 3.89
C ALA A 14 19.65 14.19 5.40
N ILE A 15 20.61 14.73 6.18
CA ILE A 15 20.52 14.84 7.65
C ILE A 15 19.24 15.57 8.13
N PRO A 16 18.81 16.71 7.55
CA PRO A 16 17.59 17.39 7.97
C PRO A 16 16.34 16.52 7.83
N TYR A 17 16.23 15.76 6.73
CA TYR A 17 15.12 14.83 6.49
C TYR A 17 15.15 13.68 7.50
N ILE A 18 16.33 13.09 7.75
CA ILE A 18 16.51 12.02 8.73
C ILE A 18 16.08 12.50 10.13
N ARG A 19 16.49 13.69 10.55
CA ARG A 19 16.09 14.25 11.85
C ARG A 19 14.58 14.46 11.98
N THR A 20 13.93 14.83 10.88
CA THR A 20 12.48 15.09 10.85
C THR A 20 11.68 13.78 10.97
N PHE A 21 12.17 12.70 10.37
CA PHE A 21 11.46 11.42 10.30
C PHE A 21 11.96 10.37 11.31
N TYR A 22 12.95 10.69 12.13
CA TYR A 22 13.44 9.78 13.16
C TYR A 22 12.32 9.40 14.15
N GLY A 23 12.13 8.10 14.35
CA GLY A 23 11.08 7.53 15.20
C GLY A 23 9.67 7.57 14.60
N LYS A 24 9.50 8.16 13.41
CA LYS A 24 8.19 8.26 12.75
C LYS A 24 7.83 6.98 12.02
N THR A 25 6.53 6.68 11.97
CA THR A 25 6.00 5.50 11.29
C THR A 25 5.57 5.85 9.88
N PHE A 26 6.05 5.10 8.89
CA PHE A 26 5.61 5.21 7.49
C PHE A 26 4.90 3.92 7.09
N VAL A 27 3.67 4.02 6.60
CA VAL A 27 2.96 2.89 6.00
C VAL A 27 3.23 2.89 4.50
N ILE A 28 3.70 1.75 4.00
CA ILE A 28 4.10 1.58 2.60
C ILE A 28 3.20 0.51 2.00
N LYS A 29 2.31 0.93 1.10
CA LYS A 29 1.55 -0.01 0.29
C LYS A 29 2.43 -0.47 -0.86
N TYR A 30 2.86 -1.73 -0.79
CA TYR A 30 3.63 -2.39 -1.82
C TYR A 30 2.70 -3.27 -2.69
N GLY A 31 2.62 -3.01 -3.99
CA GLY A 31 1.78 -3.78 -4.90
C GLY A 31 1.91 -3.37 -6.36
N GLY A 32 1.26 -4.10 -7.26
CA GLY A 32 1.24 -3.78 -8.70
C GLY A 32 2.52 -4.18 -9.43
N ASN A 33 2.84 -3.47 -10.52
CA ASN A 33 3.98 -3.82 -11.39
C ASN A 33 5.36 -3.71 -10.72
N ALA A 34 5.47 -2.99 -9.60
CA ALA A 34 6.67 -2.98 -8.74
C ALA A 34 7.01 -4.36 -8.15
N MET A 35 6.09 -5.33 -8.22
CA MET A 35 6.29 -6.72 -7.84
C MET A 35 6.65 -7.64 -9.00
N ILE A 36 6.83 -7.15 -10.22
CA ILE A 36 7.08 -8.02 -11.38
C ILE A 36 8.59 -8.15 -11.66
N ASN A 37 9.33 -7.04 -11.62
CA ASN A 37 10.76 -7.05 -11.92
C ASN A 37 11.61 -7.27 -10.66
N GLU A 38 12.46 -8.29 -10.66
CA GLU A 38 13.35 -8.60 -9.53
C GLU A 38 14.30 -7.45 -9.15
N SER A 39 14.80 -6.65 -10.09
CA SER A 39 15.64 -5.49 -9.76
C SER A 39 14.86 -4.41 -9.00
N LEU A 40 13.61 -4.17 -9.39
CA LEU A 40 12.71 -3.24 -8.71
C LEU A 40 12.34 -3.76 -7.32
N LYS A 41 12.04 -5.06 -7.19
CA LYS A 41 11.83 -5.67 -5.87
C LYS A 41 13.02 -5.41 -4.96
N GLN A 42 14.24 -5.64 -5.46
CA GLN A 42 15.46 -5.43 -4.69
C GLN A 42 15.61 -3.96 -4.27
N GLY A 43 15.39 -3.01 -5.19
CA GLY A 43 15.44 -1.57 -4.88
C GLY A 43 14.46 -1.17 -3.78
N VAL A 44 13.19 -1.63 -3.88
CA VAL A 44 12.16 -1.37 -2.85
C VAL A 44 12.57 -1.93 -1.50
N MET A 45 13.12 -3.16 -1.43
CA MET A 45 13.58 -3.73 -0.16
C MET A 45 14.77 -2.94 0.41
N GLN A 46 15.71 -2.51 -0.43
CA GLN A 46 16.84 -1.68 -0.02
C GLN A 46 16.38 -0.36 0.59
N ASP A 47 15.40 0.30 -0.03
CA ASP A 47 14.82 1.55 0.48
C ASP A 47 14.17 1.34 1.86
N ILE A 48 13.38 0.27 2.02
CA ILE A 48 12.72 -0.06 3.29
C ILE A 48 13.75 -0.29 4.41
N VAL A 49 14.80 -1.07 4.12
CA VAL A 49 15.83 -1.36 5.12
C VAL A 49 16.70 -0.14 5.40
N LEU A 50 16.99 0.69 4.40
CA LEU A 50 17.70 1.95 4.60
C LEU A 50 16.87 2.90 5.50
N MET A 51 15.58 3.07 5.21
CA MET A 51 14.67 3.84 6.07
C MET A 51 14.72 3.34 7.53
N LYS A 52 14.70 2.02 7.72
CA LYS A 52 14.81 1.42 9.05
C LYS A 52 16.13 1.78 9.74
N PHE A 53 17.26 1.73 9.03
CA PHE A 53 18.56 2.11 9.59
C PHE A 53 18.69 3.61 9.87
N LEU A 54 17.95 4.45 9.14
CA LEU A 54 17.85 5.88 9.39
C LEU A 54 16.91 6.24 10.56
N GLY A 55 16.29 5.25 11.19
CA GLY A 55 15.43 5.43 12.37
C GLY A 55 13.95 5.63 12.07
N VAL A 56 13.53 5.52 10.80
CA VAL A 56 12.11 5.46 10.43
C VAL A 56 11.56 4.08 10.79
N ASN A 57 10.28 4.00 11.13
CA ASN A 57 9.57 2.74 11.37
C ASN A 57 8.70 2.39 10.16
N PRO A 58 9.24 1.70 9.13
CA PRO A 58 8.46 1.27 7.99
C PRO A 58 7.52 0.11 8.37
N VAL A 59 6.27 0.23 7.96
CA VAL A 59 5.24 -0.79 8.05
C VAL A 59 4.76 -1.09 6.63
N VAL A 60 5.00 -2.30 6.14
CA VAL A 60 4.68 -2.67 4.76
C VAL A 60 3.33 -3.36 4.75
N ILE A 61 2.42 -2.94 3.87
CA ILE A 61 1.20 -3.68 3.55
C ILE A 61 1.19 -4.03 2.07
N HIS A 62 0.82 -5.26 1.74
CA HIS A 62 0.92 -5.74 0.37
C HIS A 62 -0.35 -6.39 -0.17
N GLY A 63 -0.54 -6.24 -1.48
CA GLY A 63 -1.49 -7.00 -2.27
C GLY A 63 -0.84 -8.17 -3.00
N GLY A 64 -1.49 -8.67 -4.07
CA GLY A 64 -0.97 -9.78 -4.86
C GLY A 64 -1.88 -10.21 -6.01
N GLY A 65 -2.56 -9.24 -6.65
CA GLY A 65 -3.55 -9.51 -7.69
C GLY A 65 -3.06 -10.43 -8.82
N PRO A 66 -1.91 -10.15 -9.45
CA PRO A 66 -1.36 -10.99 -10.53
C PRO A 66 -1.08 -12.43 -10.09
N GLU A 67 -0.49 -12.64 -8.92
CA GLU A 67 -0.09 -13.95 -8.39
C GLU A 67 -1.29 -14.79 -7.97
N ILE A 68 -2.33 -14.16 -7.42
CA ILE A 68 -3.62 -14.82 -7.16
C ILE A 68 -4.21 -15.30 -8.49
N THR A 69 -4.27 -14.43 -9.50
CA THR A 69 -4.80 -14.78 -10.82
C THR A 69 -3.97 -15.90 -11.46
N GLN A 70 -2.65 -15.88 -11.32
CA GLN A 70 -1.77 -16.95 -11.80
C GLN A 70 -2.09 -18.28 -11.11
N MET A 71 -2.28 -18.29 -9.79
CA MET A 71 -2.59 -19.51 -9.04
C MET A 71 -3.97 -20.06 -9.40
N LEU A 72 -4.99 -19.19 -9.51
CA LEU A 72 -6.33 -19.58 -9.95
C LEU A 72 -6.27 -20.28 -11.32
N ASN A 73 -5.56 -19.69 -12.29
CA ASN A 73 -5.38 -20.29 -13.60
C ASN A 73 -4.68 -21.65 -13.55
N ARG A 74 -3.69 -21.83 -12.66
CA ARG A 74 -2.98 -23.11 -12.48
C ARG A 74 -3.89 -24.24 -11.97
N VAL A 75 -4.90 -23.91 -11.17
CA VAL A 75 -5.89 -24.88 -10.68
C VAL A 75 -7.14 -24.96 -11.57
N GLY A 76 -7.13 -24.29 -12.74
CA GLY A 76 -8.23 -24.32 -13.71
C GLY A 76 -9.41 -23.40 -13.37
N LYS A 77 -9.28 -22.52 -12.37
CA LYS A 77 -10.33 -21.58 -11.96
C LYS A 77 -10.10 -20.20 -12.60
N LYS A 78 -11.15 -19.59 -13.16
CA LYS A 78 -11.06 -18.26 -13.80
C LYS A 78 -11.26 -17.16 -12.76
N ALA A 79 -10.40 -16.14 -12.80
CA ALA A 79 -10.59 -14.92 -12.02
C ALA A 79 -11.79 -14.13 -12.55
N GLN A 80 -12.65 -13.65 -11.64
CA GLN A 80 -13.79 -12.79 -11.94
C GLN A 80 -13.69 -11.49 -11.13
N PHE A 81 -14.13 -10.38 -11.73
CA PHE A 81 -14.07 -9.07 -11.10
C PHE A 81 -15.39 -8.32 -11.31
N VAL A 82 -15.81 -7.60 -10.27
CA VAL A 82 -16.97 -6.71 -10.27
C VAL A 82 -16.51 -5.38 -9.66
N GLN A 83 -16.62 -4.28 -10.40
CA GLN A 83 -16.22 -2.94 -9.95
C GLN A 83 -14.77 -2.88 -9.37
N GLY A 84 -13.84 -3.63 -9.98
CA GLY A 84 -12.45 -3.70 -9.51
C GLY A 84 -12.22 -4.60 -8.29
N LEU A 85 -13.27 -5.13 -7.66
CA LEU A 85 -13.18 -6.14 -6.61
C LEU A 85 -13.16 -7.54 -7.23
N ARG A 86 -12.30 -8.41 -6.71
CA ARG A 86 -12.27 -9.82 -7.13
C ARG A 86 -13.45 -10.54 -6.48
N VAL A 87 -14.34 -11.12 -7.28
CA VAL A 87 -15.37 -12.03 -6.76
C VAL A 87 -14.67 -13.21 -6.11
N THR A 88 -14.94 -13.42 -4.83
CA THR A 88 -14.18 -14.34 -3.99
C THR A 88 -15.15 -15.34 -3.37
N ASP A 89 -15.39 -16.48 -4.02
CA ASP A 89 -16.08 -17.61 -3.38
C ASP A 89 -15.18 -18.32 -2.35
N ALA A 90 -15.69 -19.35 -1.66
CA ALA A 90 -14.95 -20.02 -0.57
C ALA A 90 -13.62 -20.61 -1.05
N GLU A 91 -13.63 -21.31 -2.19
CA GLU A 91 -12.42 -21.87 -2.81
C GLU A 91 -11.44 -20.76 -3.24
N THR A 92 -11.95 -19.65 -3.81
CA THR A 92 -11.13 -18.50 -4.17
C THR A 92 -10.51 -17.88 -2.93
N MET A 93 -11.24 -17.79 -1.81
CA MET A 93 -10.73 -17.24 -0.55
C MET A 93 -9.57 -18.08 0.00
N GLU A 94 -9.68 -19.40 -0.02
CA GLU A 94 -8.58 -20.30 0.36
C GLU A 94 -7.32 -20.05 -0.47
N ILE A 95 -7.48 -19.94 -1.80
CA ILE A 95 -6.37 -19.66 -2.73
C ILE A 95 -5.77 -18.29 -2.47
N VAL A 96 -6.61 -17.26 -2.29
CA VAL A 96 -6.18 -15.89 -1.98
C VAL A 96 -5.36 -15.88 -0.69
N GLN A 97 -5.84 -16.55 0.36
CA GLN A 97 -5.14 -16.64 1.64
C GLN A 97 -3.80 -17.37 1.50
N MET A 98 -3.76 -18.53 0.83
CA MET A 98 -2.52 -19.29 0.60
C MET A 98 -1.48 -18.47 -0.17
N VAL A 99 -1.90 -17.74 -1.20
CA VAL A 99 -1.00 -16.93 -2.03
C VAL A 99 -0.51 -15.68 -1.30
N LEU A 100 -1.41 -14.92 -0.68
CA LEU A 100 -1.03 -13.67 0.00
C LEU A 100 -0.22 -13.95 1.26
N VAL A 101 -0.68 -14.84 2.14
CA VAL A 101 -0.07 -15.10 3.45
C VAL A 101 1.11 -16.08 3.34
N GLY A 102 0.93 -17.17 2.61
CA GLY A 102 1.90 -18.27 2.58
C GLY A 102 3.07 -18.02 1.62
N LYS A 103 2.81 -17.33 0.50
CA LYS A 103 3.81 -17.10 -0.55
C LYS A 103 4.32 -15.66 -0.54
N LEU A 104 3.51 -14.70 -0.96
CA LEU A 104 3.96 -13.33 -1.21
C LEU A 104 4.47 -12.63 0.05
N ASN A 105 3.73 -12.75 1.16
CA ASN A 105 4.15 -12.18 2.44
C ASN A 105 5.53 -12.70 2.87
N LYS A 106 5.75 -14.01 2.73
CA LYS A 106 7.01 -14.66 3.13
C LYS A 106 8.16 -14.38 2.17
N GLU A 107 7.88 -14.20 0.88
CA GLU A 107 8.86 -13.72 -0.10
C GLU A 107 9.37 -12.31 0.24
N ILE A 108 8.48 -11.38 0.58
CA ILE A 108 8.85 -10.01 1.00
C ILE A 108 9.70 -10.06 2.27
N VAL A 109 9.24 -10.80 3.29
CA VAL A 109 9.96 -10.98 4.56
C VAL A 109 11.36 -11.55 4.32
N ALA A 110 11.48 -12.61 3.51
CA ALA A 110 12.76 -13.23 3.22
C ALA A 110 13.72 -12.24 2.53
N LYS A 111 13.24 -11.45 1.56
CA LYS A 111 14.05 -10.46 0.85
C LYS A 111 14.51 -9.32 1.76
N LEU A 112 13.65 -8.82 2.64
CA LEU A 112 14.04 -7.80 3.64
C LEU A 112 15.10 -8.35 4.60
N ASN A 113 14.93 -9.58 5.08
CA ASN A 113 15.88 -10.20 6.00
C ASN A 113 17.23 -10.48 5.35
N LEU A 114 17.26 -10.83 4.06
CA LEU A 114 18.49 -11.10 3.31
C LEU A 114 19.46 -9.90 3.29
N ILE A 115 18.94 -8.68 3.30
CA ILE A 115 19.73 -7.43 3.25
C ILE A 115 19.90 -6.78 4.64
N GLY A 116 19.63 -7.53 5.72
CA GLY A 116 19.87 -7.08 7.10
C GLY A 116 18.67 -6.42 7.80
N GLY A 117 17.49 -6.40 7.16
CA GLY A 117 16.24 -6.07 7.83
C GLY A 117 15.86 -7.12 8.88
N LYS A 118 14.92 -6.76 9.76
CA LYS A 118 14.29 -7.67 10.72
C LYS A 118 12.79 -7.71 10.46
N ALA A 119 12.37 -8.35 9.38
CA ALA A 119 10.97 -8.38 8.96
C ALA A 119 10.18 -9.51 9.62
N VAL A 120 8.93 -9.21 9.99
CA VAL A 120 7.95 -10.18 10.51
C VAL A 120 6.69 -10.07 9.69
N GLY A 121 6.27 -11.21 9.12
CA GLY A 121 5.12 -11.29 8.24
C GLY A 121 3.84 -11.67 8.97
N LEU A 122 2.80 -10.84 8.85
CA LEU A 122 1.49 -10.98 9.48
C LEU A 122 0.35 -10.96 8.44
N SER A 123 -0.82 -11.44 8.85
CA SER A 123 -2.12 -11.20 8.22
C SER A 123 -3.07 -10.52 9.20
N GLY A 124 -4.25 -10.09 8.76
CA GLY A 124 -5.26 -9.56 9.66
C GLY A 124 -5.81 -10.56 10.68
N GLN A 125 -5.59 -11.85 10.47
CA GLN A 125 -5.99 -12.91 11.41
C GLN A 125 -5.05 -12.97 12.62
N ASP A 126 -3.79 -12.59 12.45
CA ASP A 126 -2.80 -12.61 13.53
C ASP A 126 -3.21 -11.60 14.60
N ALA A 127 -3.61 -12.10 15.77
CA ALA A 127 -4.14 -11.30 16.88
C ALA A 127 -5.32 -10.38 16.52
N ASN A 128 -6.13 -10.74 15.51
CA ASN A 128 -7.23 -9.90 15.00
C ASN A 128 -6.78 -8.50 14.55
N LEU A 129 -5.57 -8.41 13.98
CA LEU A 129 -4.95 -7.17 13.49
C LEU A 129 -5.86 -6.37 12.56
N ILE A 130 -6.56 -7.02 11.62
CA ILE A 130 -7.51 -6.38 10.71
C ILE A 130 -8.85 -7.08 10.85
N ARG A 131 -9.79 -6.43 11.54
CA ARG A 131 -11.18 -6.88 11.62
C ARG A 131 -11.94 -6.43 10.38
N ALA A 132 -12.82 -7.29 9.88
CA ALA A 132 -13.56 -7.04 8.67
C ALA A 132 -15.02 -7.49 8.77
N LYS A 133 -15.84 -6.96 7.87
CA LYS A 133 -17.19 -7.47 7.60
C LYS A 133 -17.35 -7.65 6.09
N LYS A 134 -18.28 -8.52 5.68
CA LYS A 134 -18.61 -8.69 4.25
C LYS A 134 -18.99 -7.35 3.62
N THR A 135 -18.35 -7.03 2.50
CA THR A 135 -18.67 -5.86 1.67
C THR A 135 -20.04 -6.01 1.03
N GLN A 136 -20.78 -4.92 0.98
CA GLN A 136 -21.96 -4.79 0.12
C GLN A 136 -21.63 -3.79 -0.99
N PRO A 137 -21.47 -4.24 -2.25
CA PRO A 137 -21.14 -3.33 -3.35
C PRO A 137 -22.17 -2.21 -3.46
N THR A 138 -21.68 -0.96 -3.46
CA THR A 138 -22.55 0.20 -3.69
C THR A 138 -22.93 0.25 -5.16
N MET A 139 -24.23 0.27 -5.45
CA MET A 139 -24.75 0.41 -6.80
C MET A 139 -25.22 1.84 -7.07
N PRO A 140 -25.14 2.32 -8.32
CA PRO A 140 -25.75 3.58 -8.73
C PRO A 140 -27.23 3.65 -8.33
N ALA A 141 -27.72 4.85 -8.02
CA ALA A 141 -29.09 5.04 -7.55
C ALA A 141 -30.18 4.58 -8.55
N ASP A 142 -29.83 4.48 -9.83
CA ASP A 142 -30.67 4.02 -10.94
C ASP A 142 -30.51 2.52 -11.26
N PHE A 143 -29.71 1.78 -10.49
CA PHE A 143 -29.52 0.34 -10.70
C PHE A 143 -30.77 -0.46 -10.31
N GLN A 144 -31.38 -1.12 -11.30
CA GLN A 144 -32.62 -1.90 -11.12
C GLN A 144 -32.39 -3.40 -10.92
N GLY A 145 -31.14 -3.86 -10.80
CA GLY A 145 -30.79 -5.26 -10.63
C GLY A 145 -30.53 -5.67 -9.18
N GLU A 146 -30.29 -6.96 -8.95
CA GLU A 146 -29.77 -7.45 -7.67
C GLU A 146 -28.30 -7.04 -7.50
N ILE A 147 -27.94 -6.59 -6.29
CA ILE A 147 -26.55 -6.28 -5.96
C ILE A 147 -25.73 -7.57 -6.06
N PRO A 148 -24.70 -7.63 -6.92
CA PRO A 148 -23.95 -8.85 -7.14
C PRO A 148 -23.22 -9.25 -5.84
N ASP A 149 -23.38 -10.51 -5.44
CA ASP A 149 -22.61 -11.06 -4.32
C ASP A 149 -21.15 -11.24 -4.73
N VAL A 150 -20.28 -10.44 -4.13
CA VAL A 150 -18.82 -10.52 -4.31
C VAL A 150 -18.16 -11.60 -3.44
N GLY A 151 -18.94 -12.29 -2.60
CA GLY A 151 -18.49 -13.39 -1.74
C GLY A 151 -17.72 -12.92 -0.51
N PHE A 152 -16.60 -13.56 -0.22
CA PHE A 152 -15.68 -13.27 0.90
C PHE A 152 -14.80 -12.04 0.64
N VAL A 153 -15.39 -10.96 0.14
CA VAL A 153 -14.75 -9.64 0.05
C VAL A 153 -15.19 -8.83 1.25
N GLY A 154 -14.24 -8.13 1.88
CA GLY A 154 -14.50 -7.43 3.13
C GLY A 154 -14.09 -5.96 3.14
N GLU A 155 -14.79 -5.23 4.01
CA GLU A 155 -14.46 -3.88 4.46
C GLU A 155 -13.83 -3.94 5.84
N VAL A 156 -12.81 -3.13 6.07
CA VAL A 156 -12.19 -2.98 7.39
C VAL A 156 -13.19 -2.36 8.36
N THR A 157 -13.37 -2.99 9.52
CA THR A 157 -14.20 -2.46 10.62
C THR A 157 -13.36 -1.96 11.79
N GLY A 158 -12.09 -2.35 11.85
CA GLY A 158 -11.13 -1.82 12.80
C GLY A 158 -9.77 -2.49 12.68
N ILE A 159 -8.75 -1.79 13.16
CA ILE A 159 -7.36 -2.28 13.18
C ILE A 159 -6.86 -2.22 14.62
N ASP A 160 -6.32 -3.33 15.11
CA ASP A 160 -5.63 -3.39 16.40
C ASP A 160 -4.11 -3.27 16.17
N THR A 161 -3.55 -2.12 16.54
CA THR A 161 -2.13 -1.83 16.29
C THR A 161 -1.19 -2.50 17.30
N THR A 162 -1.71 -3.12 18.37
CA THR A 162 -0.90 -3.57 19.52
C THR A 162 0.29 -4.43 19.09
N ILE A 163 0.09 -5.40 18.19
CA ILE A 163 1.15 -6.27 17.70
C ILE A 163 2.17 -5.50 16.83
N ILE A 164 1.71 -4.54 16.03
CA ILE A 164 2.58 -3.69 15.20
C ILE A 164 3.45 -2.80 16.08
N ASP A 165 2.86 -2.17 17.09
CA ASP A 165 3.56 -1.28 18.01
C ASP A 165 4.64 -2.04 18.79
N GLN A 166 4.35 -3.26 19.23
CA GLN A 166 5.34 -4.14 19.87
C GLN A 166 6.48 -4.52 18.93
N LEU A 167 6.18 -4.85 17.66
CA LEU A 167 7.20 -5.16 16.67
C LEU A 167 8.10 -3.94 16.39
N ILE A 168 7.50 -2.76 16.21
CA ILE A 168 8.21 -1.49 15.99
C ILE A 168 9.15 -1.20 17.18
N ALA A 169 8.64 -1.30 18.41
CA ALA A 169 9.41 -1.07 19.63
C ALA A 169 10.63 -2.02 19.77
N ASN A 170 10.52 -3.24 19.22
CA ASN A 170 11.61 -4.23 19.18
C ASN A 170 12.43 -4.18 17.89
N ASN A 171 12.31 -3.09 17.14
CA ASN A 171 13.08 -2.81 15.93
C ASN A 171 12.82 -3.77 14.75
N TYR A 172 11.65 -4.39 14.70
CA TYR A 172 11.19 -5.18 13.55
C TYR A 172 10.51 -4.31 12.49
N ILE A 173 10.38 -4.87 11.27
CA ILE A 173 9.66 -4.32 10.12
C ILE A 173 8.41 -5.19 9.92
N PRO A 174 7.22 -4.72 10.31
CA PRO A 174 5.98 -5.44 10.07
C PRO A 174 5.65 -5.51 8.57
N VAL A 175 5.28 -6.69 8.08
CA VAL A 175 4.85 -6.93 6.69
C VAL A 175 3.47 -7.58 6.72
N ILE A 176 2.43 -6.83 6.36
CA ILE A 176 1.03 -7.19 6.51
C ILE A 176 0.45 -7.59 5.15
N SER A 177 -0.23 -8.73 5.11
CA SER A 177 -1.07 -9.14 3.98
C SER A 177 -2.50 -8.61 4.12
N SER A 178 -3.14 -8.19 3.02
CA SER A 178 -4.47 -7.58 3.01
C SER A 178 -5.63 -8.58 3.15
N ILE A 179 -5.53 -9.47 4.14
CA ILE A 179 -6.61 -10.37 4.59
C ILE A 179 -7.12 -9.87 5.92
N GLY A 180 -8.44 -9.73 6.09
CA GLY A 180 -9.07 -9.46 7.38
C GLY A 180 -9.84 -10.65 7.92
N VAL A 181 -10.31 -10.53 9.16
CA VAL A 181 -11.09 -11.56 9.86
C VAL A 181 -12.41 -11.00 10.36
N GLY A 182 -13.50 -11.73 10.14
CA GLY A 182 -14.83 -11.44 10.67
C GLY A 182 -14.97 -11.82 12.14
N GLU A 183 -16.04 -11.33 12.78
CA GLU A 183 -16.39 -11.74 14.16
C GLU A 183 -16.71 -13.24 14.27
N ASP A 184 -17.10 -13.86 13.16
CA ASP A 184 -17.34 -15.28 12.97
C ASP A 184 -16.05 -16.09 12.72
N GLY A 185 -14.89 -15.43 12.67
CA GLY A 185 -13.59 -16.04 12.35
C GLY A 185 -13.36 -16.27 10.86
N VAL A 186 -14.26 -15.79 9.99
CA VAL A 186 -14.15 -15.97 8.53
C VAL A 186 -13.14 -15.00 7.95
N SER A 187 -12.30 -15.47 7.03
CA SER A 187 -11.35 -14.63 6.30
C SER A 187 -12.05 -13.83 5.20
N TYR A 188 -11.66 -12.56 5.07
CA TYR A 188 -12.12 -11.69 3.98
C TYR A 188 -10.93 -11.15 3.18
N ASN A 189 -11.06 -11.16 1.86
CA ASN A 189 -10.16 -10.51 0.94
C ASN A 189 -10.45 -9.00 0.92
N ILE A 190 -9.47 -8.19 1.28
CA ILE A 190 -9.61 -6.72 1.37
C ILE A 190 -8.74 -6.07 0.30
N ASN A 191 -9.24 -4.98 -0.29
CA ASN A 191 -8.43 -4.17 -1.18
C ASN A 191 -7.20 -3.63 -0.42
N ALA A 192 -6.00 -3.94 -0.92
CA ALA A 192 -4.75 -3.56 -0.25
C ALA A 192 -4.53 -2.04 -0.17
N ASP A 193 -5.08 -1.25 -1.11
CA ASP A 193 -5.01 0.21 -1.05
C ASP A 193 -5.89 0.72 0.12
N THR A 194 -7.14 0.27 0.20
CA THR A 194 -8.05 0.60 1.31
C THR A 194 -7.47 0.19 2.66
N ALA A 195 -6.98 -1.06 2.77
CA ALA A 195 -6.37 -1.55 4.00
C ALA A 195 -5.14 -0.72 4.41
N ALA A 196 -4.39 -0.17 3.45
CA ALA A 196 -3.25 0.70 3.73
C ALA A 196 -3.67 2.06 4.31
N GLY A 197 -4.74 2.65 3.77
CA GLY A 197 -5.33 3.88 4.29
C GLY A 197 -5.79 3.73 5.74
N GLU A 198 -6.57 2.68 6.02
CA GLU A 198 -7.04 2.35 7.36
C GLU A 198 -5.88 2.04 8.33
N LEU A 199 -4.87 1.29 7.87
CA LEU A 199 -3.71 0.96 8.69
C LEU A 199 -2.88 2.20 9.04
N ALA A 200 -2.67 3.10 8.08
CA ALA A 200 -1.97 4.36 8.31
C ALA A 200 -2.72 5.26 9.29
N ALA A 201 -4.04 5.34 9.16
CA ALA A 201 -4.91 6.05 10.09
C ALA A 201 -4.81 5.47 11.51
N ALA A 202 -4.95 4.15 11.67
CA ALA A 202 -4.89 3.49 12.97
C ALA A 202 -3.52 3.68 13.66
N LEU A 203 -2.43 3.64 12.90
CA LEU A 203 -1.07 3.87 13.40
C LEU A 203 -0.72 5.34 13.59
N ARG A 204 -1.60 6.28 13.18
CA ARG A 204 -1.30 7.73 13.09
C ARG A 204 0.04 7.97 12.41
N ALA A 205 0.23 7.31 11.27
CA ALA A 205 1.48 7.34 10.54
C ALA A 205 1.84 8.77 10.13
N GLU A 206 3.14 9.06 10.06
CA GLU A 206 3.62 10.34 9.52
C GLU A 206 3.36 10.40 8.00
N LYS A 207 3.52 9.26 7.32
CA LYS A 207 3.29 9.13 5.88
C LYS A 207 2.59 7.84 5.51
N LEU A 208 1.68 7.93 4.54
CA LEU A 208 1.25 6.80 3.71
C LEU A 208 1.88 6.91 2.33
N ILE A 209 2.56 5.86 1.87
CA ILE A 209 3.21 5.81 0.57
C ILE A 209 2.58 4.69 -0.26
N MET A 210 1.96 5.07 -1.37
CA MET A 210 1.26 4.19 -2.30
C MET A 210 2.16 3.95 -3.51
N LEU A 211 2.77 2.76 -3.58
CA LEU A 211 3.53 2.36 -4.77
C LEU A 211 2.54 1.90 -5.85
N THR A 212 2.64 2.53 -7.02
CA THR A 212 1.81 2.24 -8.18
C THR A 212 2.66 2.06 -9.44
N ASP A 213 2.03 1.84 -10.58
CA ASP A 213 2.64 1.62 -11.90
C ASP A 213 2.48 2.82 -12.85
N VAL A 214 2.20 4.00 -12.28
CA VAL A 214 2.12 5.30 -12.96
C VAL A 214 2.87 6.34 -12.12
N GLU A 215 3.26 7.43 -12.75
CA GLU A 215 4.06 8.52 -12.16
C GLU A 215 3.33 9.24 -11.02
N GLY A 216 2.01 9.30 -11.08
CA GLY A 216 1.16 9.97 -10.10
C GLY A 216 -0.21 10.26 -10.72
N ILE A 217 -0.79 11.41 -10.36
CA ILE A 217 -2.05 11.91 -10.90
C ILE A 217 -1.76 13.05 -11.87
N PHE A 218 -2.39 13.00 -13.04
CA PHE A 218 -2.24 14.01 -14.10
C PHE A 218 -3.53 14.84 -14.19
N GLU A 219 -3.40 16.15 -14.44
CA GLU A 219 -4.54 16.99 -14.79
C GLU A 219 -5.14 16.56 -16.14
N ASN A 220 -4.26 16.21 -17.07
CA ASN A 220 -4.59 15.61 -18.36
C ASN A 220 -3.67 14.41 -18.62
N TYR A 221 -4.23 13.20 -18.63
CA TYR A 221 -3.45 11.97 -18.81
C TYR A 221 -2.69 11.89 -20.15
N GLU A 222 -3.16 12.59 -21.19
CA GLU A 222 -2.46 12.66 -22.49
C GLU A 222 -1.23 13.58 -22.46
N ASP A 223 -1.17 14.51 -21.50
CA ASP A 223 -0.06 15.43 -21.32
C ASP A 223 0.78 15.05 -20.09
N LYS A 224 1.94 14.43 -20.33
CA LYS A 224 2.87 14.03 -19.28
C LYS A 224 3.46 15.20 -18.48
N SER A 225 3.43 16.43 -19.00
CA SER A 225 3.85 17.61 -18.25
C SER A 225 2.82 18.08 -17.22
N SER A 226 1.60 17.53 -17.28
CA SER A 226 0.50 17.87 -16.38
C SER A 226 0.46 17.08 -15.07
N LEU A 227 1.59 16.44 -14.69
CA LEU A 227 1.71 15.74 -13.42
C LEU A 227 1.47 16.71 -12.25
N ILE A 228 0.50 16.36 -11.41
CA ILE A 228 0.16 17.15 -10.22
C ILE A 228 1.11 16.74 -9.10
N SER A 229 2.03 17.63 -8.72
CA SER A 229 2.97 17.39 -7.62
C SER A 229 2.29 17.43 -6.25
N ALA A 230 1.32 18.33 -6.05
CA ALA A 230 0.54 18.43 -4.82
C ALA A 230 -0.96 18.55 -5.13
N LEU A 231 -1.77 17.69 -4.54
CA LEU A 231 -3.21 17.61 -4.76
C LEU A 231 -3.96 17.79 -3.43
N GLN A 232 -4.80 18.82 -3.35
CA GLN A 232 -5.67 19.03 -2.18
C GLN A 232 -6.86 18.06 -2.19
N VAL A 233 -7.37 17.70 -1.02
CA VAL A 233 -8.50 16.76 -0.88
C VAL A 233 -9.73 17.23 -1.65
N GLU A 234 -10.09 18.52 -1.58
CA GLU A 234 -11.25 19.05 -2.29
C GLU A 234 -11.09 18.90 -3.82
N HIS A 235 -9.90 19.22 -4.33
CA HIS A 235 -9.62 19.09 -5.76
C HIS A 235 -9.61 17.63 -6.19
N ALA A 236 -9.12 16.71 -5.36
CA ALA A 236 -9.18 15.28 -5.62
C ALA A 236 -10.65 14.79 -5.77
N TYR A 237 -11.56 15.26 -4.92
CA TYR A 237 -12.99 14.95 -5.06
C TYR A 237 -13.59 15.53 -6.34
N GLU A 238 -13.23 16.76 -6.72
CA GLU A 238 -13.67 17.35 -7.99
C GLU A 238 -13.20 16.52 -9.19
N MET A 239 -11.94 16.12 -9.22
CA MET A 239 -11.36 15.30 -10.28
C MET A 239 -12.02 13.92 -10.38
N ILE A 240 -12.35 13.29 -9.24
CA ILE A 240 -13.12 12.03 -9.23
C ILE A 240 -14.52 12.26 -9.83
N ASN A 241 -15.23 13.30 -9.38
CA ASN A 241 -16.59 13.60 -9.84
C ASN A 241 -16.65 13.98 -11.33
N ARG A 242 -15.58 14.59 -11.86
CA ARG A 242 -15.45 14.92 -13.29
C ARG A 242 -14.98 13.76 -14.16
N GLY A 243 -14.62 12.62 -13.57
CA GLY A 243 -14.08 11.47 -14.30
C GLY A 243 -12.63 11.64 -14.76
N GLN A 244 -11.87 12.58 -14.19
CA GLN A 244 -10.43 12.70 -14.47
C GLN A 244 -9.62 11.63 -13.73
N ILE A 245 -10.09 11.20 -12.55
CA ILE A 245 -9.52 10.10 -11.77
C ILE A 245 -10.46 8.89 -11.90
N GLU A 246 -9.97 7.83 -12.55
CA GLU A 246 -10.78 6.66 -12.89
C GLU A 246 -10.17 5.33 -12.44
N GLY A 247 -10.98 4.27 -12.50
CA GLY A 247 -10.54 2.89 -12.32
C GLY A 247 -9.81 2.64 -11.01
N GLY A 248 -8.64 1.99 -11.10
CA GLY A 248 -7.82 1.64 -9.93
C GLY A 248 -7.17 2.83 -9.20
N MET A 249 -7.24 4.05 -9.74
CA MET A 249 -6.72 5.23 -9.06
C MET A 249 -7.70 5.76 -8.00
N ILE A 250 -9.01 5.61 -8.22
CA ILE A 250 -10.06 6.00 -7.27
C ILE A 250 -9.79 5.41 -5.86
N PRO A 251 -9.63 4.09 -5.67
CA PRO A 251 -9.39 3.53 -4.33
C PRO A 251 -8.06 3.99 -3.71
N LYS A 252 -7.05 4.35 -4.50
CA LYS A 252 -5.77 4.88 -3.99
C LYS A 252 -5.95 6.28 -3.41
N VAL A 253 -6.61 7.14 -4.17
CA VAL A 253 -6.91 8.52 -3.75
C VAL A 253 -7.84 8.52 -2.55
N GLN A 254 -8.87 7.67 -2.55
CA GLN A 254 -9.75 7.48 -1.40
C GLN A 254 -8.99 7.00 -0.16
N ALA A 255 -8.06 6.03 -0.30
CA ALA A 255 -7.23 5.59 0.82
C ALA A 255 -6.32 6.72 1.37
N CYS A 256 -5.75 7.54 0.49
CA CYS A 256 -5.02 8.74 0.88
C CYS A 256 -5.90 9.72 1.67
N ILE A 257 -7.09 10.03 1.17
CA ILE A 257 -8.04 10.93 1.83
C ILE A 257 -8.47 10.37 3.19
N THR A 258 -8.80 9.07 3.28
CA THR A 258 -9.12 8.40 4.54
C THR A 258 -7.99 8.54 5.54
N ALA A 259 -6.74 8.29 5.14
CA ALA A 259 -5.58 8.43 6.01
C ALA A 259 -5.43 9.88 6.53
N LEU A 260 -5.52 10.87 5.63
CA LEU A 260 -5.41 12.30 5.97
C LEU A 260 -6.49 12.73 6.97
N ASN A 261 -7.75 12.36 6.72
CA ASN A 261 -8.88 12.70 7.57
C ASN A 261 -8.78 12.13 8.99
N HIS A 262 -7.97 11.07 9.18
CA HIS A 262 -7.75 10.43 10.47
C HIS A 262 -6.36 10.74 11.07
N GLY A 263 -5.70 11.80 10.59
CA GLY A 263 -4.52 12.36 11.24
C GLY A 263 -3.18 11.87 10.71
N VAL A 264 -3.14 11.22 9.54
CA VAL A 264 -1.88 11.03 8.80
C VAL A 264 -1.47 12.38 8.21
N ASN A 265 -0.20 12.78 8.38
CA ASN A 265 0.24 14.13 7.99
C ASN A 265 0.34 14.32 6.48
N ARG A 266 0.86 13.33 5.75
CA ARG A 266 1.06 13.39 4.30
C ARG A 266 0.84 12.04 3.65
N THR A 267 0.34 12.05 2.43
CA THR A 267 0.22 10.82 1.63
C THR A 267 0.80 11.01 0.25
N HIS A 268 1.38 9.96 -0.31
CA HIS A 268 2.16 10.01 -1.53
C HIS A 268 1.72 8.89 -2.47
N ILE A 269 1.46 9.21 -3.73
CA ILE A 269 1.25 8.23 -4.81
C ILE A 269 2.41 8.38 -5.77
N ILE A 270 3.24 7.34 -5.86
CA ILE A 270 4.52 7.38 -6.61
C ILE A 270 4.73 6.14 -7.47
N ASP A 271 5.54 6.29 -8.52
CA ASP A 271 5.91 5.20 -9.40
C ASP A 271 6.88 4.21 -8.74
N GLY A 272 6.40 3.01 -8.47
CA GLY A 272 7.21 1.91 -7.97
C GLY A 272 8.13 1.28 -9.02
N ARG A 273 8.07 1.71 -10.29
CA ARG A 273 8.96 1.28 -11.37
C ARG A 273 10.25 2.08 -11.45
N LEU A 274 10.31 3.23 -10.77
CA LEU A 274 11.54 3.99 -10.66
C LEU A 274 12.40 3.41 -9.54
N MET A 275 13.67 3.14 -9.84
CA MET A 275 14.63 2.67 -8.81
C MET A 275 14.77 3.72 -7.72
N HIS A 276 14.69 3.28 -6.46
CA HIS A 276 14.80 4.12 -5.28
C HIS A 276 13.72 5.21 -5.15
N SER A 277 12.53 4.98 -5.73
CA SER A 277 11.43 5.96 -5.76
C SER A 277 11.03 6.48 -4.39
N MET A 278 11.02 5.63 -3.36
CA MET A 278 10.68 6.07 -2.00
C MET A 278 11.74 7.03 -1.42
N LEU A 279 13.02 6.75 -1.65
CA LEU A 279 14.10 7.62 -1.18
C LEU A 279 14.09 8.96 -1.91
N LEU A 280 13.84 8.96 -3.22
CA LEU A 280 13.69 10.18 -4.01
C LEU A 280 12.51 11.03 -3.52
N GLU A 281 11.39 10.41 -3.18
CA GLU A 281 10.20 11.11 -2.66
C GLU A 281 10.40 11.68 -1.25
N ILE A 282 11.14 10.98 -0.38
CA ILE A 282 11.24 11.34 1.05
C ILE A 282 12.42 12.27 1.34
N LEU A 283 13.53 12.11 0.62
CA LEU A 283 14.80 12.81 0.89
C LEU A 283 15.03 14.00 -0.04
N THR A 284 14.01 14.46 -0.77
CA THR A 284 14.08 15.64 -1.63
C THR A 284 12.83 16.52 -1.48
N ASP A 285 12.98 17.82 -1.69
CA ASP A 285 11.86 18.77 -1.66
C ASP A 285 11.02 18.77 -2.94
N GLN A 286 11.58 18.28 -4.07
CA GLN A 286 10.86 18.23 -5.35
C GLN A 286 9.84 17.09 -5.41
N GLY A 287 10.15 15.95 -4.79
CA GLY A 287 9.38 14.72 -4.99
C GLY A 287 9.42 14.21 -6.44
N ILE A 288 8.78 13.08 -6.68
CA ILE A 288 8.73 12.41 -8.00
C ILE A 288 7.32 11.98 -8.42
N GLY A 289 6.32 12.19 -7.56
CA GLY A 289 4.93 11.84 -7.85
C GLY A 289 3.95 12.85 -7.29
N THR A 290 2.79 12.37 -6.86
CA THR A 290 1.72 13.21 -6.31
C THR A 290 1.63 13.08 -4.80
N MET A 291 1.81 14.19 -4.10
CA MET A 291 1.53 14.31 -2.69
C MET A 291 0.08 14.77 -2.50
N VAL A 292 -0.75 13.93 -1.88
CA VAL A 292 -2.11 14.34 -1.48
C VAL A 292 -2.07 14.93 -0.08
N VAL A 293 -2.65 16.11 0.07
CA VAL A 293 -2.64 16.93 1.29
C VAL A 293 -4.05 17.40 1.63
N GLN A 294 -4.28 17.71 2.91
CA GLN A 294 -5.48 18.44 3.36
C GLN A 294 -5.60 19.77 2.61
#